data_AF-E1Z8L8-F1
#
_entry.id   AF-E1Z8L8-F1
#
_cell.length_a   1.000
_cell.length_b   1.000
_cell.length_c   1.000
_cell.angle_alpha   90.00
_cell.angle_beta   90.00
_cell.angle_gamma   90.00
#
_symmetry.space_group_name_H-M   'P 1'
#
loop_
_entity.id
_entity.type
_entity.pdbx_description
1 polymer ?
#
loop_
_entity_poly.entity_id
_entity_poly.type
_entity_poly.pdbx_seq_one_letter_code
_entity_poly.pdbx_strand_id
1 'polypeptide(L)'
;SPLALDNFKLSEPVKSLLRAKGIEALFDIQAQCLPPLLEGQDLVGRARTGCGKTLAFVLPIVERLAGGQGAGGKRAFGRAPSVVVLAPTRELAKQVAADFEYYAKAFSLTTVCLYGGTQYGPQEGMLRRGVDVVIGTPGRVKDHLERGTLKLNQLRFRVLDECDEMLNMGFVEDVEKILNAGVDAATVQTLLFSATLPHWVKDITKRFLKPGFTTVDLVGSQKMKASTSVRHLLLPCHWSQRSQIVPDLVKCYGVCGRTIIFTETKNDANELSGTLAESFGARALHGDIPQGQREVTLAGFRSGKFSVLVATDVAARGLDISGVELVIQLEPPKDPETYIHRSGRTGRAGQTGICLTLVDRRKEGLIPYIQTKAGLKFERVGAPQPSDMAQLAGERALEAVQAVDVSVLPFFRAAAQKLLESVGSPEDAVALALAKITGHVEMRPRSLLTAHEDFTTLRFVSPWPVEKPGQVFGFLRKHMHEEETVEEAKRMTLTADGLGAVFDVPTSLAKEFLAKCGKNEGTRATAHLQVATSLPELKEREQQYGGGGAGFGSPGNGFQRAGGYGGRGAGYGGRGGSSGGGRGGFGGRGGSSGGRGFGGARKFGGRK
;
A
#
# COMPACT_ATOMS: atom_id res chain seq x y z
N SER A 1 -12.23 23.46 24.13
CA SER A 1 -12.71 22.68 22.97
C SER A 1 -13.86 21.79 23.42
N PRO A 2 -14.96 21.63 22.66
CA PRO A 2 -16.04 20.70 23.02
C PRO A 2 -15.55 19.24 23.12
N LEU A 3 -14.49 18.90 22.39
CA LEU A 3 -13.85 17.59 22.40
C LEU A 3 -12.80 17.41 23.52
N ALA A 4 -12.63 18.40 24.41
CA ALA A 4 -11.69 18.31 25.51
C ALA A 4 -12.03 17.14 26.44
N LEU A 5 -10.99 16.44 26.91
CA LEU A 5 -11.12 15.21 27.69
C LEU A 5 -11.99 15.39 28.95
N ASP A 6 -11.96 16.57 29.56
CA ASP A 6 -12.68 16.88 30.80
C ASP A 6 -14.20 16.91 30.63
N ASN A 7 -14.70 17.11 29.41
CA ASN A 7 -16.13 17.15 29.11
C ASN A 7 -16.78 15.75 29.11
N PHE A 8 -15.98 14.69 29.17
CA PHE A 8 -16.45 13.31 29.07
C PHE A 8 -16.44 12.59 30.41
N LYS A 9 -17.43 11.70 30.61
CA LYS A 9 -17.61 10.86 31.80
C LYS A 9 -16.62 9.69 31.83
N LEU A 10 -15.33 10.00 31.89
CA LEU A 10 -14.23 9.07 32.11
C LEU A 10 -13.68 9.25 33.52
N SER A 11 -13.25 8.16 34.15
CA SER A 11 -12.59 8.16 35.45
C SER A 11 -11.22 8.85 35.39
N GLU A 12 -10.77 9.43 36.50
CA GLU A 12 -9.48 10.11 36.55
C GLU A 12 -8.28 9.20 36.23
N PRO A 13 -8.25 7.91 36.64
CA PRO A 13 -7.19 6.98 36.20
C PRO A 13 -7.10 6.86 34.68
N VAL A 14 -8.23 6.76 33.97
CA VAL A 14 -8.24 6.66 32.50
C VAL A 14 -7.85 8.00 31.87
N LYS A 15 -8.35 9.13 32.39
CA LYS A 15 -7.96 10.46 31.92
C LYS A 15 -6.46 10.71 32.06
N SER A 16 -5.88 10.33 33.19
CA SER A 16 -4.45 10.44 33.45
C SER A 16 -3.62 9.63 32.45
N LEU A 17 -4.03 8.41 32.11
CA LEU A 17 -3.35 7.58 31.12
C LEU A 17 -3.44 8.17 29.70
N LEU A 18 -4.57 8.79 29.35
CA LEU A 18 -4.74 9.50 28.07
C LEU A 18 -3.82 10.72 27.98
N ARG A 19 -3.78 11.57 29.01
CA ARG A 19 -2.86 12.72 29.08
C ARG A 19 -1.39 12.28 29.03
N ALA A 20 -1.03 11.16 29.66
CA ALA A 20 0.32 10.59 29.57
C ALA A 20 0.71 10.13 28.14
N LYS A 21 -0.27 9.85 27.26
CA LYS A 21 -0.05 9.65 25.82
C LYS A 21 -0.17 10.94 24.99
N GLY A 22 -0.30 12.10 25.63
CA GLY A 22 -0.47 13.40 24.97
C GLY A 22 -1.87 13.61 24.38
N ILE A 23 -2.87 12.87 24.84
CA ILE A 23 -4.26 12.97 24.34
C ILE A 23 -5.05 13.91 25.25
N GLU A 24 -5.16 15.17 24.85
CA GLU A 24 -5.93 16.22 25.57
C GLU A 24 -7.38 16.36 25.07
N ALA A 25 -7.67 15.83 23.87
CA ALA A 25 -8.99 15.87 23.26
C ALA A 25 -9.29 14.56 22.52
N LEU A 26 -10.56 14.13 22.55
CA LEU A 26 -11.04 12.94 21.85
C LEU A 26 -11.32 13.26 20.38
N PHE A 27 -11.17 12.26 19.49
CA PHE A 27 -11.68 12.36 18.13
C PHE A 27 -13.22 12.29 18.11
N ASP A 28 -13.85 12.84 17.07
CA ASP A 28 -15.31 12.86 16.94
C ASP A 28 -15.97 11.48 17.12
N ILE A 29 -15.35 10.42 16.57
CA ILE A 29 -15.90 9.06 16.70
C ILE A 29 -15.86 8.58 18.14
N GLN A 30 -14.80 8.93 18.88
CA GLN A 30 -14.65 8.57 20.29
C GLN A 30 -15.67 9.34 21.12
N ALA A 31 -15.81 10.65 20.88
CA ALA A 31 -16.75 11.51 21.57
C ALA A 31 -18.22 11.09 21.36
N GLN A 32 -18.60 10.73 20.14
CA GLN A 32 -19.98 10.34 19.81
C GLN A 32 -20.31 8.90 20.26
N CYS A 33 -19.35 7.98 20.21
CA CYS A 33 -19.57 6.60 20.68
C CYS A 33 -19.59 6.50 22.20
N LEU A 34 -18.85 7.35 22.93
CA LEU A 34 -18.65 7.15 24.37
C LEU A 34 -19.96 7.17 25.20
N PRO A 35 -20.88 8.16 25.07
CA PRO A 35 -22.12 8.18 25.85
C PRO A 35 -23.02 6.94 25.66
N PRO A 36 -23.44 6.55 24.44
CA PRO A 36 -24.32 5.38 24.26
C PRO A 36 -23.64 4.07 24.70
N LEU A 37 -22.32 3.97 24.56
CA LEU A 37 -21.58 2.79 25.00
C LEU A 37 -21.55 2.66 26.53
N LEU A 38 -21.38 3.75 27.26
CA LEU A 38 -21.44 3.76 28.72
C LEU A 38 -22.84 3.44 29.25
N GLU A 39 -23.88 3.84 28.53
CA GLU A 39 -25.29 3.49 28.80
C GLU A 39 -25.62 2.03 28.49
N GLY A 40 -24.73 1.31 27.80
CA GLY A 40 -24.89 -0.10 27.48
C GLY A 40 -25.66 -0.40 26.20
N GLN A 41 -25.81 0.59 25.31
CA GLN A 41 -26.43 0.40 24.01
C GLN A 41 -25.48 -0.35 23.06
N ASP A 42 -26.02 -1.26 22.26
CA ASP A 42 -25.29 -1.83 21.13
C ASP A 42 -24.99 -0.72 20.11
N LEU A 43 -23.86 -0.82 19.40
CA LEU A 43 -23.40 0.28 18.54
C LEU A 43 -22.80 -0.20 17.22
N VAL A 44 -23.17 0.49 16.14
CA VAL A 44 -22.49 0.45 14.85
C VAL A 44 -21.73 1.76 14.65
N GLY A 45 -20.41 1.69 14.67
CA GLY A 45 -19.51 2.82 14.47
C GLY A 45 -18.93 2.80 13.06
N ARG A 46 -19.38 3.73 12.21
CA ARG A 46 -18.87 3.90 10.86
C ARG A 46 -17.94 5.11 10.77
N ALA A 47 -16.64 4.83 10.62
CA ALA A 47 -15.61 5.84 10.46
C ALA A 47 -14.41 5.32 9.65
N ARG A 48 -13.67 6.25 9.04
CA ARG A 48 -12.48 5.94 8.24
C ARG A 48 -11.35 5.42 9.12
N THR A 49 -10.39 4.71 8.52
CA THR A 49 -9.14 4.35 9.19
C THR A 49 -8.39 5.61 9.64
N GLY A 50 -7.78 5.59 10.83
CA GLY A 50 -7.05 6.73 11.37
C GLY A 50 -7.89 7.75 12.14
N CYS A 51 -9.22 7.56 12.25
CA CYS A 51 -10.09 8.41 13.09
C CYS A 51 -10.07 8.04 14.59
N GLY A 52 -9.19 7.14 15.03
CA GLY A 52 -9.11 6.70 16.43
C GLY A 52 -10.24 5.76 16.89
N LYS A 53 -10.80 4.96 15.97
CA LYS A 53 -11.87 3.97 16.23
C LYS A 53 -11.56 3.03 17.39
N THR A 54 -10.31 2.60 17.54
CA THR A 54 -9.89 1.67 18.60
C THR A 54 -10.23 2.19 19.99
N LEU A 55 -9.87 3.44 20.30
CA LEU A 55 -10.19 4.02 21.61
C LEU A 55 -11.69 4.28 21.80
N ALA A 56 -12.47 4.39 20.71
CA ALA A 56 -13.91 4.59 20.79
C ALA A 56 -14.62 3.41 21.46
N PHE A 57 -14.09 2.19 21.35
CA PHE A 57 -14.60 1.02 22.09
C PHE A 57 -13.74 0.63 23.29
N VAL A 58 -12.41 0.80 23.25
CA VAL A 58 -11.54 0.42 24.38
C VAL A 58 -11.91 1.19 25.64
N LEU A 59 -12.05 2.53 25.55
CA LEU A 59 -12.31 3.38 26.71
C LEU A 59 -13.62 3.03 27.45
N PRO A 60 -14.80 2.98 26.80
CA PRO A 60 -16.03 2.63 27.50
C PRO A 60 -16.02 1.20 28.05
N ILE A 61 -15.41 0.24 27.34
CA ILE A 61 -15.32 -1.16 27.84
C ILE A 61 -14.50 -1.20 29.13
N VAL A 62 -13.33 -0.55 29.14
CA VAL A 62 -12.45 -0.51 30.32
C VAL A 62 -13.16 0.15 31.52
N GLU A 63 -13.85 1.27 31.31
CA GLU A 63 -14.65 1.94 32.35
C GLU A 63 -15.78 1.04 32.91
N ARG A 64 -16.52 0.36 32.04
CA ARG A 64 -17.64 -0.50 32.47
C ARG A 64 -17.20 -1.81 33.13
N LEU A 65 -15.99 -2.28 32.84
CA LEU A 65 -15.39 -3.40 33.55
C LEU A 65 -14.92 -2.99 34.95
N ALA A 66 -14.40 -1.76 35.10
CA ALA A 66 -13.99 -1.21 36.39
C ALA A 66 -15.12 -1.12 37.41
N GLY A 67 -16.32 -0.70 36.97
CA GLY A 67 -17.51 -0.60 37.81
C GLY A 67 -18.18 -1.93 38.15
N GLY A 68 -17.68 -3.07 37.62
CA GLY A 68 -18.18 -4.41 37.95
C GLY A 68 -17.43 -5.03 39.13
N GLN A 69 -18.04 -6.00 39.80
CA GLN A 69 -17.49 -6.75 40.95
C GLN A 69 -16.19 -7.57 40.69
N GLY A 70 -15.44 -7.27 39.61
CA GLY A 70 -14.17 -7.90 39.25
C GLY A 70 -12.91 -7.14 39.68
N ALA A 71 -13.03 -5.88 40.12
CA ALA A 71 -11.87 -5.01 40.41
C ALA A 71 -11.10 -5.35 41.72
N GLY A 72 -11.44 -6.42 42.42
CA GLY A 72 -10.76 -6.80 43.68
C GLY A 72 -10.92 -8.26 44.13
N GLY A 73 -11.56 -9.13 43.34
CA GLY A 73 -11.74 -10.54 43.68
C GLY A 73 -10.47 -11.37 43.45
N LYS A 74 -10.26 -12.41 44.28
CA LYS A 74 -9.19 -13.42 44.03
C LYS A 74 -9.36 -14.00 42.62
N ARG A 75 -8.32 -13.86 41.80
CA ARG A 75 -8.29 -14.35 40.41
C ARG A 75 -8.45 -15.86 40.39
N ALA A 76 -9.59 -16.34 39.91
CA ALA A 76 -9.83 -17.77 39.73
C ALA A 76 -9.09 -18.27 38.48
N PHE A 77 -8.35 -19.36 38.63
CA PHE A 77 -7.72 -20.07 37.54
C PHE A 77 -8.79 -20.55 36.54
N GLY A 78 -8.57 -20.32 35.25
CA GLY A 78 -9.52 -20.69 34.19
C GLY A 78 -10.80 -19.85 34.10
N ARG A 79 -10.85 -18.65 34.72
CA ARG A 79 -11.97 -17.72 34.55
C ARG A 79 -12.18 -17.35 33.08
N ALA A 80 -13.43 -17.37 32.64
CA ALA A 80 -13.82 -16.97 31.29
C ALA A 80 -13.74 -15.44 31.11
N PRO A 81 -13.32 -14.95 29.94
CA PRO A 81 -13.26 -13.52 29.65
C PRO A 81 -14.65 -12.87 29.62
N SER A 82 -14.67 -11.58 29.97
CA SER A 82 -15.84 -10.71 29.84
C SER A 82 -15.88 -9.96 28.51
N VAL A 83 -14.78 -9.93 27.77
CA VAL A 83 -14.68 -9.24 26.47
C VAL A 83 -14.05 -10.15 25.44
N VAL A 84 -14.62 -10.16 24.23
CA VAL A 84 -13.96 -10.67 23.03
C VAL A 84 -13.94 -9.59 21.96
N VAL A 85 -12.78 -9.36 21.36
CA VAL A 85 -12.59 -8.46 20.23
C VAL A 85 -12.01 -9.24 19.06
N LEU A 86 -12.70 -9.18 17.93
CA LEU A 86 -12.27 -9.79 16.67
C LEU A 86 -11.68 -8.71 15.77
N ALA A 87 -10.47 -8.97 15.28
CA ALA A 87 -9.79 -8.12 14.31
C ALA A 87 -9.29 -8.97 13.12
N PRO A 88 -9.39 -8.49 11.88
CA PRO A 88 -9.05 -9.24 10.67
C PRO A 88 -7.58 -9.68 10.59
N THR A 89 -6.64 -8.86 11.09
CA THR A 89 -5.20 -9.11 10.97
C THR A 89 -4.54 -9.28 12.33
N ARG A 90 -3.38 -9.96 12.33
CA ARG A 90 -2.57 -10.18 13.54
C ARG A 90 -2.05 -8.85 14.07
N GLU A 91 -1.66 -7.98 13.15
CA GLU A 91 -1.11 -6.66 13.40
C GLU A 91 -2.14 -5.74 14.08
N LEU A 92 -3.39 -5.75 13.61
CA LEU A 92 -4.48 -5.01 14.24
C LEU A 92 -4.84 -5.61 15.60
N ALA A 93 -4.96 -6.94 15.71
CA ALA A 93 -5.23 -7.62 16.98
C ALA A 93 -4.19 -7.26 18.05
N LYS A 94 -2.91 -7.16 17.68
CA LYS A 94 -1.83 -6.72 18.58
C LYS A 94 -1.94 -5.25 18.97
N GLN A 95 -2.30 -4.37 18.05
CA GLN A 95 -2.49 -2.94 18.35
C GLN A 95 -3.64 -2.75 19.33
N VAL A 96 -4.78 -3.37 19.05
CA VAL A 96 -5.95 -3.34 19.93
C VAL A 96 -5.60 -3.92 21.29
N ALA A 97 -4.85 -5.04 21.34
CA ALA A 97 -4.38 -5.61 22.59
C ALA A 97 -3.44 -4.67 23.36
N ALA A 98 -2.51 -3.98 22.69
CA ALA A 98 -1.60 -3.02 23.33
C ALA A 98 -2.35 -1.80 23.90
N ASP A 99 -3.37 -1.29 23.20
CA ASP A 99 -4.23 -0.23 23.73
C ASP A 99 -5.04 -0.73 24.93
N PHE A 100 -5.68 -1.90 24.83
CA PHE A 100 -6.35 -2.51 25.98
C PHE A 100 -5.39 -2.68 27.16
N GLU A 101 -4.21 -3.26 26.97
CA GLU A 101 -3.19 -3.43 28.03
C GLU A 101 -2.81 -2.11 28.69
N TYR A 102 -2.67 -1.04 27.90
CA TYR A 102 -2.30 0.26 28.40
C TYR A 102 -3.40 0.85 29.30
N TYR A 103 -4.65 0.86 28.85
CA TYR A 103 -5.76 1.45 29.61
C TYR A 103 -6.32 0.51 30.70
N ALA A 104 -6.23 -0.80 30.51
CA ALA A 104 -6.59 -1.83 31.49
C ALA A 104 -5.77 -1.74 32.79
N LYS A 105 -4.55 -1.17 32.73
CA LYS A 105 -3.71 -0.95 33.92
C LYS A 105 -4.41 -0.13 34.99
N ALA A 106 -5.29 0.79 34.61
CA ALA A 106 -6.09 1.58 35.55
C ALA A 106 -6.90 0.70 36.52
N PHE A 107 -7.26 -0.52 36.10
CA PHE A 107 -8.16 -1.41 36.84
C PHE A 107 -7.61 -2.85 36.97
N SER A 108 -6.32 -3.04 36.73
CA SER A 108 -5.64 -4.35 36.82
C SER A 108 -6.29 -5.48 36.00
N LEU A 109 -6.92 -5.13 34.87
CA LEU A 109 -7.51 -6.12 33.96
C LEU A 109 -6.42 -6.81 33.15
N THR A 110 -6.69 -8.06 32.78
CA THR A 110 -5.77 -8.93 32.05
C THR A 110 -6.26 -9.21 30.64
N THR A 111 -5.35 -9.12 29.69
CA THR A 111 -5.63 -9.27 28.26
C THR A 111 -4.84 -10.44 27.68
N VAL A 112 -5.35 -11.03 26.61
CA VAL A 112 -4.59 -11.96 25.77
C VAL A 112 -4.88 -11.68 24.30
N CYS A 113 -3.83 -11.73 23.48
CA CYS A 113 -3.94 -11.60 22.03
C CYS A 113 -3.80 -12.99 21.37
N LEU A 114 -4.86 -13.46 20.71
CA LEU A 114 -4.95 -14.76 20.06
C LEU A 114 -4.85 -14.64 18.54
N TYR A 115 -3.77 -15.13 17.95
CA TYR A 115 -3.58 -15.07 16.50
C TYR A 115 -2.72 -16.22 15.96
N GLY A 116 -2.90 -16.52 14.67
CA GLY A 116 -2.17 -17.58 13.97
C GLY A 116 -0.69 -17.27 13.75
N GLY A 117 0.08 -18.25 13.27
CA GLY A 117 1.52 -18.08 13.00
C GLY A 117 2.40 -18.09 14.25
N THR A 118 1.82 -18.34 15.42
CA THR A 118 2.53 -18.59 16.69
C THR A 118 2.01 -19.87 17.34
N GLN A 119 2.82 -20.45 18.24
CA GLN A 119 2.50 -21.69 18.95
C GLN A 119 1.27 -21.51 19.86
N TYR A 120 0.48 -22.57 20.04
CA TYR A 120 -0.71 -22.55 20.90
C TYR A 120 -0.34 -22.47 22.39
N GLY A 121 0.70 -23.19 22.83
CA GLY A 121 1.04 -23.35 24.25
C GLY A 121 1.12 -22.06 25.07
N PRO A 122 1.81 -20.99 24.62
CA PRO A 122 1.82 -19.72 25.33
C PRO A 122 0.43 -19.08 25.48
N GLN A 123 -0.39 -19.13 24.42
CA GLN A 123 -1.76 -18.60 24.40
C GLN A 123 -2.66 -19.41 25.34
N GLU A 124 -2.57 -20.74 25.30
CA GLU A 124 -3.28 -21.66 26.22
C GLU A 124 -2.88 -21.42 27.67
N GLY A 125 -1.59 -21.19 27.94
CA GLY A 125 -1.10 -20.89 29.27
C GLY A 125 -1.67 -19.59 29.84
N MET A 126 -1.84 -18.56 29.01
CA MET A 126 -2.51 -17.31 29.40
C MET A 126 -4.00 -17.54 29.68
N LEU A 127 -4.71 -18.20 28.78
CA LEU A 127 -6.13 -18.52 28.96
C LEU A 127 -6.36 -19.35 30.24
N ARG A 128 -5.49 -20.32 30.52
CA ARG A 128 -5.56 -21.16 31.71
C ARG A 128 -5.39 -20.37 33.02
N ARG A 129 -4.56 -19.31 33.02
CA ARG A 129 -4.43 -18.40 34.17
C ARG A 129 -5.69 -17.55 34.42
N GLY A 130 -6.59 -17.47 33.45
CA GLY A 130 -7.77 -16.61 33.46
C GLY A 130 -7.44 -15.22 32.94
N VAL A 131 -8.31 -14.68 32.09
CA VAL A 131 -8.17 -13.37 31.44
C VAL A 131 -9.48 -12.59 31.45
N ASP A 132 -9.44 -11.26 31.43
CA ASP A 132 -10.63 -10.40 31.32
C ASP A 132 -11.04 -10.15 29.86
N VAL A 133 -10.02 -9.96 29.01
CA VAL A 133 -10.19 -9.50 27.63
C VAL A 133 -9.44 -10.45 26.69
N VAL A 134 -10.15 -10.99 25.71
CA VAL A 134 -9.57 -11.70 24.57
C VAL A 134 -9.64 -10.80 23.35
N ILE A 135 -8.51 -10.60 22.69
CA ILE A 135 -8.43 -9.92 21.39
C ILE A 135 -7.85 -10.93 20.41
N GLY A 136 -8.35 -11.06 19.19
CA GLY A 136 -7.74 -12.01 18.27
C GLY A 136 -8.28 -12.03 16.85
N THR A 137 -7.58 -12.79 16.01
CA THR A 137 -8.03 -13.09 14.64
C THR A 137 -9.08 -14.20 14.66
N PRO A 138 -10.16 -14.12 13.85
CA PRO A 138 -11.27 -15.07 13.88
C PRO A 138 -10.84 -16.53 13.89
N GLY A 139 -9.99 -16.95 12.94
CA GLY A 139 -9.55 -18.35 12.86
C GLY A 139 -8.92 -18.88 14.16
N ARG A 140 -8.01 -18.13 14.79
CA ARG A 140 -7.35 -18.59 16.04
C ARG A 140 -8.29 -18.55 17.25
N VAL A 141 -9.20 -17.57 17.32
CA VAL A 141 -10.21 -17.52 18.38
C VAL A 141 -11.16 -18.72 18.27
N LYS A 142 -11.61 -19.03 17.05
CA LYS A 142 -12.42 -20.22 16.74
C LYS A 142 -11.69 -21.51 17.14
N ASP A 143 -10.42 -21.65 16.78
CA ASP A 143 -9.64 -22.85 17.17
C ASP A 143 -9.63 -23.06 18.68
N HIS A 144 -9.43 -21.99 19.47
CA HIS A 144 -9.41 -22.09 20.92
C HIS A 144 -10.78 -22.42 21.53
N LEU A 145 -11.86 -21.95 20.90
CA LEU A 145 -13.25 -22.30 21.23
C LEU A 145 -13.52 -23.78 20.94
N GLU A 146 -13.22 -24.24 19.72
CA GLU A 146 -13.46 -25.64 19.30
C GLU A 146 -12.63 -26.63 20.13
N ARG A 147 -11.43 -26.23 20.59
CA ARG A 147 -10.58 -27.00 21.51
C ARG A 147 -11.05 -26.96 22.98
N GLY A 148 -12.02 -26.12 23.32
CA GLY A 148 -12.48 -25.92 24.70
C GLY A 148 -11.49 -25.18 25.62
N THR A 149 -10.38 -24.69 25.07
CA THR A 149 -9.37 -23.89 25.80
C THR A 149 -9.81 -22.46 26.07
N LEU A 150 -10.77 -21.95 25.28
CA LEU A 150 -11.46 -20.69 25.50
C LEU A 150 -12.95 -20.98 25.71
N LYS A 151 -13.54 -20.36 26.74
CA LYS A 151 -14.97 -20.40 27.01
C LYS A 151 -15.50 -18.98 27.03
N LEU A 152 -16.58 -18.71 26.30
CA LEU A 152 -17.13 -17.36 26.16
C LEU A 152 -18.43 -17.15 26.97
N ASN A 153 -18.71 -18.04 27.93
CA ASN A 153 -19.97 -18.05 28.68
C ASN A 153 -20.18 -16.93 29.70
N GLN A 154 -19.20 -16.06 29.88
CA GLN A 154 -19.27 -14.90 30.78
C GLN A 154 -19.05 -13.57 30.03
N LEU A 155 -19.23 -13.56 28.71
CA LEU A 155 -19.08 -12.34 27.93
C LEU A 155 -20.12 -11.29 28.34
N ARG A 156 -19.60 -10.08 28.54
CA ARG A 156 -20.37 -8.84 28.69
C ARG A 156 -20.27 -7.98 27.44
N PHE A 157 -19.17 -8.09 26.69
CA PHE A 157 -18.91 -7.31 25.49
C PHE A 157 -18.38 -8.17 24.34
N ARG A 158 -18.85 -7.86 23.13
CA ARG A 158 -18.32 -8.39 21.86
C ARG A 158 -18.02 -7.24 20.92
N VAL A 159 -16.85 -7.26 20.30
CA VAL A 159 -16.43 -6.23 19.34
C VAL A 159 -15.98 -6.86 18.04
N LEU A 160 -16.50 -6.36 16.92
CA LEU A 160 -16.04 -6.64 15.56
C LEU A 160 -15.35 -5.39 15.03
N ASP A 161 -14.02 -5.38 14.98
CA ASP A 161 -13.24 -4.27 14.43
C ASP A 161 -12.80 -4.57 12.99
N GLU A 162 -12.90 -3.57 12.10
CA GLU A 162 -12.73 -3.71 10.65
C GLU A 162 -13.55 -4.91 10.08
N CYS A 163 -14.86 -4.91 10.39
CA CYS A 163 -15.75 -6.03 10.06
C CYS A 163 -15.86 -6.31 8.54
N ASP A 164 -15.88 -5.27 7.72
CA ASP A 164 -15.78 -5.38 6.27
C ASP A 164 -14.52 -6.10 5.79
N GLU A 165 -13.38 -5.88 6.44
CA GLU A 165 -12.15 -6.60 6.12
C GLU A 165 -12.22 -8.09 6.51
N MET A 166 -12.92 -8.44 7.59
CA MET A 166 -13.15 -9.85 7.94
C MET A 166 -13.94 -10.59 6.85
N LEU A 167 -14.90 -9.92 6.20
CA LEU A 167 -15.58 -10.44 5.01
C LEU A 167 -14.62 -10.64 3.84
N ASN A 168 -13.83 -9.61 3.52
CA ASN A 168 -12.88 -9.63 2.40
C ASN A 168 -11.81 -10.73 2.55
N MET A 169 -11.47 -11.11 3.78
CA MET A 169 -10.53 -12.18 4.10
C MET A 169 -11.16 -13.57 4.19
N GLY A 170 -12.48 -13.68 4.00
CA GLY A 170 -13.19 -14.96 4.04
C GLY A 170 -13.42 -15.53 5.44
N PHE A 171 -13.38 -14.69 6.49
CA PHE A 171 -13.60 -15.13 7.88
C PHE A 171 -15.08 -15.24 8.28
N VAL A 172 -16.00 -15.22 7.31
CA VAL A 172 -17.45 -15.20 7.55
C VAL A 172 -17.90 -16.33 8.49
N GLU A 173 -17.56 -17.58 8.16
CA GLU A 173 -17.94 -18.75 8.97
C GLU A 173 -17.31 -18.72 10.37
N ASP A 174 -16.05 -18.30 10.45
CA ASP A 174 -15.31 -18.22 11.72
C ASP A 174 -15.95 -17.19 12.67
N VAL A 175 -16.27 -16.01 12.14
CA VAL A 175 -16.94 -14.93 12.89
C VAL A 175 -18.30 -15.39 13.36
N GLU A 176 -19.13 -15.97 12.48
CA GLU A 176 -20.46 -16.44 12.86
C GLU A 176 -20.40 -17.53 13.92
N LYS A 177 -19.47 -18.48 13.83
CA LYS A 177 -19.26 -19.49 14.88
C LYS A 177 -18.92 -18.86 16.22
N ILE A 178 -18.04 -17.86 16.25
CA ILE A 178 -17.66 -17.16 17.49
C ILE A 178 -18.84 -16.38 18.07
N LEU A 179 -19.61 -15.67 17.25
CA LEU A 179 -20.77 -14.91 17.70
C LEU A 179 -21.89 -15.81 18.24
N ASN A 180 -22.04 -17.01 17.69
CA ASN A 180 -22.96 -18.03 18.21
C ASN A 180 -22.39 -18.76 19.46
N ALA A 181 -21.09 -18.64 19.73
CA ALA A 181 -20.47 -19.29 20.87
C ALA A 181 -20.74 -18.53 22.17
N GLY A 182 -21.64 -19.08 22.96
CA GLY A 182 -21.49 -19.06 24.41
C GLY A 182 -22.32 -18.07 25.22
N VAL A 183 -23.12 -17.15 24.67
CA VAL A 183 -24.01 -16.31 25.50
C VAL A 183 -25.25 -15.88 24.71
N ASP A 184 -26.36 -15.70 25.42
CA ASP A 184 -27.56 -15.04 24.92
C ASP A 184 -27.26 -13.60 24.46
N ALA A 185 -27.57 -13.32 23.19
CA ALA A 185 -27.40 -12.00 22.57
C ALA A 185 -28.14 -10.88 23.31
N ALA A 186 -29.20 -11.20 24.07
CA ALA A 186 -29.91 -10.21 24.89
C ALA A 186 -29.05 -9.63 26.03
N THR A 187 -28.06 -10.39 26.51
CA THR A 187 -27.26 -10.04 27.71
C THR A 187 -25.89 -9.43 27.38
N VAL A 188 -25.37 -9.67 26.18
CA VAL A 188 -24.07 -9.15 25.73
C VAL A 188 -24.25 -7.80 25.04
N GLN A 189 -23.38 -6.83 25.29
CA GLN A 189 -23.31 -5.61 24.49
C GLN A 189 -22.44 -5.86 23.25
N THR A 190 -22.99 -5.67 22.06
CA THR A 190 -22.29 -5.94 20.79
C THR A 190 -21.96 -4.65 20.07
N LEU A 191 -20.69 -4.48 19.72
CA LEU A 191 -20.15 -3.31 19.04
C LEU A 191 -19.57 -3.72 17.69
N LEU A 192 -19.92 -3.00 16.63
CA LEU A 192 -19.41 -3.23 15.29
C LEU A 192 -18.77 -1.95 14.75
N PHE A 193 -17.49 -2.03 14.40
CA PHE A 193 -16.75 -0.94 13.77
C PHE A 193 -16.34 -1.35 12.37
N SER A 194 -16.68 -0.50 11.41
CA SER A 194 -16.43 -0.79 9.99
C SER A 194 -16.28 0.51 9.20
N ALA A 195 -15.48 0.50 8.14
CA ALA A 195 -15.45 1.65 7.23
C ALA A 195 -16.65 1.61 6.28
N THR A 196 -17.02 0.40 5.86
CA THR A 196 -18.11 0.13 4.91
C THR A 196 -19.19 -0.78 5.52
N LEU A 197 -20.36 -0.83 4.88
CA LEU A 197 -21.48 -1.67 5.30
C LEU A 197 -21.98 -2.51 4.13
N PRO A 198 -21.19 -3.50 3.65
CA PRO A 198 -21.66 -4.47 2.66
C PRO A 198 -22.81 -5.31 3.23
N HIS A 199 -23.51 -6.05 2.35
CA HIS A 199 -24.71 -6.80 2.72
C HIS A 199 -24.49 -7.71 3.93
N TRP A 200 -23.40 -8.49 3.94
CA TRP A 200 -23.08 -9.37 5.05
C TRP A 200 -22.87 -8.62 6.37
N VAL A 201 -22.18 -7.47 6.37
CA VAL A 201 -22.00 -6.65 7.59
C VAL A 201 -23.35 -6.15 8.11
N LYS A 202 -24.27 -5.76 7.21
CA LYS A 202 -25.64 -5.38 7.58
C LYS A 202 -26.43 -6.57 8.16
N ASP A 203 -26.19 -7.78 7.66
CA ASP A 203 -26.88 -8.98 8.15
C ASP A 203 -26.37 -9.39 9.52
N ILE A 204 -25.05 -9.38 9.74
CA ILE A 204 -24.45 -9.57 11.06
C ILE A 204 -25.00 -8.54 12.05
N THR A 205 -25.08 -7.27 11.62
CA THR A 205 -25.65 -6.19 12.43
C THR A 205 -27.06 -6.53 12.90
N LYS A 206 -27.95 -6.91 11.96
CA LYS A 206 -29.36 -7.22 12.27
C LYS A 206 -29.52 -8.48 13.12
N ARG A 207 -28.67 -9.49 12.93
CA ARG A 207 -28.77 -10.80 13.60
C ARG A 207 -28.22 -10.77 15.03
N PHE A 208 -27.14 -10.02 15.27
CA PHE A 208 -26.37 -10.12 16.51
C PHE A 208 -26.40 -8.88 17.40
N LEU A 209 -26.88 -7.73 16.91
CA LEU A 209 -27.11 -6.56 17.76
C LEU A 209 -28.58 -6.49 18.22
N LYS A 210 -28.79 -5.92 19.38
CA LYS A 210 -30.12 -5.70 19.96
C LYS A 210 -30.95 -4.72 19.12
N PRO A 211 -32.28 -4.91 19.05
CA PRO A 211 -33.17 -3.90 18.47
C PRO A 211 -32.95 -2.53 19.14
N GLY A 212 -32.85 -1.47 18.34
CA GLY A 212 -32.60 -0.11 18.84
C GLY A 212 -31.12 0.25 19.05
N PHE A 213 -30.17 -0.51 18.49
CA PHE A 213 -28.75 -0.16 18.50
C PHE A 213 -28.49 1.25 17.94
N THR A 214 -27.50 1.95 18.51
CA THR A 214 -27.09 3.26 18.04
C THR A 214 -26.24 3.13 16.77
N THR A 215 -26.45 4.00 15.79
CA THR A 215 -25.53 4.15 14.67
C THR A 215 -24.82 5.50 14.76
N VAL A 216 -23.50 5.47 14.83
CA VAL A 216 -22.64 6.65 14.71
C VAL A 216 -21.98 6.60 13.34
N ASP A 217 -22.40 7.47 12.43
CA ASP A 217 -21.86 7.51 11.06
C ASP A 217 -21.16 8.85 10.78
N LEU A 218 -19.84 8.84 10.83
CA LEU A 218 -18.99 9.98 10.45
C LEU A 218 -18.63 9.99 8.96
N VAL A 219 -19.00 8.95 8.22
CA VAL A 219 -18.81 8.88 6.77
C VAL A 219 -20.01 9.49 6.05
N GLY A 220 -21.20 9.42 6.66
CA GLY A 220 -22.46 9.98 6.16
C GLY A 220 -23.03 9.23 4.95
N SER A 221 -23.97 9.89 4.26
CA SER A 221 -24.57 9.40 3.00
C SER A 221 -23.64 9.52 1.78
N GLN A 222 -22.49 10.18 1.94
CA GLN A 222 -21.51 10.31 0.87
C GLN A 222 -20.75 8.98 0.71
N LYS A 223 -20.67 8.49 -0.53
CA LYS A 223 -19.83 7.36 -0.94
C LYS A 223 -18.43 7.56 -0.33
N MET A 224 -17.85 6.50 0.23
CA MET A 224 -16.51 6.47 0.85
C MET A 224 -15.55 7.45 0.17
N LYS A 225 -15.26 8.60 0.79
CA LYS A 225 -14.28 9.54 0.24
C LYS A 225 -12.90 9.29 0.83
N ALA A 226 -11.85 9.40 0.04
CA ALA A 226 -10.49 9.45 0.55
C ALA A 226 -10.30 10.64 1.51
N SER A 227 -9.24 10.59 2.33
CA SER A 227 -8.93 11.70 3.24
C SER A 227 -8.61 12.96 2.46
N THR A 228 -9.17 14.10 2.87
CA THR A 228 -8.83 15.41 2.28
C THR A 228 -7.41 15.87 2.64
N SER A 229 -6.80 15.27 3.66
CA SER A 229 -5.40 15.52 4.04
C SER A 229 -4.38 14.86 3.12
N VAL A 230 -4.81 14.05 2.15
CA VAL A 230 -3.92 13.31 1.25
C VAL A 230 -3.98 13.88 -0.17
N ARG A 231 -2.83 14.28 -0.69
CA ARG A 231 -2.66 14.64 -2.11
C ARG A 231 -2.52 13.37 -2.94
N HIS A 232 -3.38 13.18 -3.93
CA HIS A 232 -3.42 11.97 -4.75
C HIS A 232 -2.80 12.23 -6.12
N LEU A 233 -1.63 11.64 -6.36
CA LEU A 233 -0.87 11.76 -7.61
C LEU A 233 -1.04 10.50 -8.45
N LEU A 234 -1.10 10.67 -9.76
CA LEU A 234 -1.15 9.58 -10.74
C LEU A 234 -0.01 9.75 -11.74
N LEU A 235 0.83 8.72 -11.87
CA LEU A 235 1.99 8.73 -12.75
C LEU A 235 1.90 7.55 -13.73
N PRO A 236 1.79 7.79 -15.04
CA PRO A 236 1.87 6.74 -16.04
C PRO A 236 3.25 6.07 -16.05
N CYS A 237 3.32 4.78 -15.74
CA CYS A 237 4.58 4.04 -15.63
C CYS A 237 4.40 2.59 -16.06
N HIS A 238 5.20 2.15 -17.02
CA HIS A 238 5.24 0.74 -17.41
C HIS A 238 5.95 -0.09 -16.33
N TRP A 239 5.60 -1.37 -16.19
CA TRP A 239 6.13 -2.24 -15.13
C TRP A 239 7.66 -2.34 -15.16
N SER A 240 8.25 -2.36 -16.36
CA SER A 240 9.71 -2.47 -16.55
C SER A 240 10.51 -1.25 -16.08
N GLN A 241 9.84 -0.11 -15.88
CA GLN A 241 10.47 1.15 -15.45
C GLN A 241 10.38 1.36 -13.94
N ARG A 242 9.59 0.54 -13.23
CA ARG A 242 9.30 0.74 -11.80
C ARG A 242 10.55 0.72 -10.94
N SER A 243 11.49 -0.18 -11.22
CA SER A 243 12.75 -0.30 -10.48
C SER A 243 13.64 0.94 -10.60
N GLN A 244 13.54 1.69 -11.70
CA GLN A 244 14.31 2.91 -11.95
C GLN A 244 13.60 4.15 -11.39
N ILE A 245 12.29 4.27 -11.58
CA ILE A 245 11.54 5.48 -11.20
C ILE A 245 11.23 5.54 -9.69
N VAL A 246 10.97 4.40 -9.05
CA VAL A 246 10.59 4.38 -7.63
C VAL A 246 11.65 4.98 -6.72
N PRO A 247 12.97 4.68 -6.85
CA PRO A 247 14.02 5.37 -6.11
C PRO A 247 13.93 6.90 -6.21
N ASP A 248 13.70 7.42 -7.42
CA ASP A 248 13.57 8.85 -7.68
C ASP A 248 12.32 9.42 -7.01
N LEU A 249 11.19 8.69 -7.04
CA LEU A 249 9.96 9.10 -6.36
C LEU A 249 10.10 9.13 -4.83
N VAL A 250 10.78 8.16 -4.25
CA VAL A 250 11.10 8.15 -2.81
C VAL A 250 11.98 9.36 -2.48
N LYS A 251 13.00 9.64 -3.31
CA LYS A 251 13.82 10.85 -3.17
C LYS A 251 13.03 12.12 -3.36
N CYS A 252 12.03 12.21 -4.25
CA CYS A 252 11.26 13.45 -4.41
C CYS A 252 10.27 13.70 -3.28
N TYR A 253 9.52 12.68 -2.91
CA TYR A 253 8.29 12.85 -2.12
C TYR A 253 8.36 12.26 -0.71
N GLY A 254 9.37 11.44 -0.40
CA GLY A 254 9.53 10.76 0.90
C GLY A 254 10.61 11.40 1.77
N VAL A 255 10.70 12.73 1.76
CA VAL A 255 11.88 13.51 2.16
C VAL A 255 12.19 13.46 3.65
N CYS A 256 11.18 13.62 4.51
CA CYS A 256 11.36 13.86 5.94
C CYS A 256 10.79 12.74 6.81
N GLY A 257 10.21 11.71 6.18
CA GLY A 257 9.46 10.69 6.87
C GLY A 257 9.56 9.32 6.23
N ARG A 258 8.58 8.48 6.58
CA ARG A 258 8.55 7.09 6.16
C ARG A 258 7.76 6.93 4.87
N THR A 259 8.17 5.97 4.06
CA THR A 259 7.50 5.60 2.82
C THR A 259 6.96 4.18 2.90
N ILE A 260 5.72 3.97 2.49
CA ILE A 260 5.15 2.64 2.27
C ILE A 260 4.92 2.45 0.78
N ILE A 261 5.44 1.36 0.22
CA ILE A 261 5.26 0.99 -1.18
C ILE A 261 4.38 -0.26 -1.23
N PHE A 262 3.20 -0.15 -1.84
CA PHE A 262 2.28 -1.27 -2.03
C PHE A 262 2.54 -1.99 -3.35
N THR A 263 2.68 -3.32 -3.26
CA THR A 263 2.84 -4.23 -4.41
C THR A 263 1.73 -5.28 -4.44
N GLU A 264 1.41 -5.81 -5.62
CA GLU A 264 0.44 -6.91 -5.74
C GLU A 264 1.07 -8.26 -5.35
N THR A 265 2.32 -8.49 -5.76
CA THR A 265 2.99 -9.79 -5.53
C THR A 265 4.12 -9.70 -4.50
N LYS A 266 4.38 -10.84 -3.87
CA LYS A 266 5.53 -11.04 -2.96
C LYS A 266 6.87 -10.95 -3.70
N ASN A 267 6.91 -11.31 -4.97
CA ASN A 267 8.13 -11.25 -5.78
C ASN A 267 8.52 -9.80 -6.04
N ASP A 268 7.55 -8.97 -6.46
CA ASP A 268 7.78 -7.53 -6.64
C ASP A 268 8.22 -6.88 -5.33
N ALA A 269 7.64 -7.30 -4.20
CA ALA A 269 8.03 -6.77 -2.89
C ALA A 269 9.50 -7.07 -2.56
N ASN A 270 9.95 -8.30 -2.82
CA ASN A 270 11.34 -8.69 -2.58
C ASN A 270 12.30 -7.99 -3.53
N GLU A 271 12.03 -8.03 -4.83
CA GLU A 271 12.87 -7.42 -5.86
C GLU A 271 13.05 -5.92 -5.60
N LEU A 272 11.95 -5.19 -5.42
CA LEU A 272 12.01 -3.75 -5.19
C LEU A 272 12.65 -3.40 -3.85
N SER A 273 12.40 -4.18 -2.80
CA SER A 273 13.07 -3.96 -1.52
C SER A 273 14.58 -4.18 -1.60
N GLY A 274 15.04 -5.12 -2.44
CA GLY A 274 16.46 -5.35 -2.72
C GLY A 274 17.10 -4.14 -3.40
N THR A 275 16.48 -3.63 -4.46
CA THR A 275 16.93 -2.43 -5.19
C THR A 275 17.01 -1.19 -4.29
N LEU A 276 16.07 -1.04 -3.36
CA LEU A 276 15.98 0.11 -2.46
C LEU A 276 16.75 -0.08 -1.14
N ALA A 277 17.35 -1.26 -0.91
CA ALA A 277 17.97 -1.62 0.38
C ALA A 277 19.18 -0.74 0.70
N GLU A 278 20.05 -0.51 -0.27
CA GLU A 278 21.29 0.27 -0.07
C GLU A 278 21.01 1.77 0.09
N SER A 279 20.08 2.31 -0.71
CA SER A 279 19.79 3.75 -0.72
C SER A 279 18.86 4.21 0.40
N PHE A 280 17.93 3.37 0.85
CA PHE A 280 16.88 3.78 1.81
C PHE A 280 16.65 2.78 2.96
N GLY A 281 17.48 1.74 3.06
CA GLY A 281 17.30 0.69 4.08
C GLY A 281 16.05 -0.16 3.85
N ALA A 282 15.52 -0.24 2.63
CA ALA A 282 14.21 -0.85 2.39
C ALA A 282 14.09 -2.31 2.87
N ARG A 283 12.89 -2.68 3.32
CA ARG A 283 12.55 -4.05 3.73
C ARG A 283 11.19 -4.46 3.19
N ALA A 284 11.08 -5.72 2.76
CA ALA A 284 9.83 -6.33 2.33
C ALA A 284 8.95 -6.77 3.51
N LEU A 285 7.64 -6.77 3.30
CA LEU A 285 6.63 -7.30 4.21
C LEU A 285 5.51 -8.00 3.42
N HIS A 286 5.49 -9.33 3.43
CA HIS A 286 4.49 -10.14 2.72
C HIS A 286 4.18 -11.45 3.47
N GLY A 287 3.26 -12.26 2.93
CA GLY A 287 2.72 -13.47 3.58
C GLY A 287 3.75 -14.56 3.89
N ASP A 288 4.74 -14.78 3.00
CA ASP A 288 5.78 -15.78 3.22
C ASP A 288 6.81 -15.41 4.31
N ILE A 289 6.83 -14.15 4.78
CA ILE A 289 7.76 -13.75 5.84
C ILE A 289 7.25 -14.33 7.17
N PRO A 290 8.08 -15.08 7.92
CA PRO A 290 7.70 -15.62 9.22
C PRO A 290 7.23 -14.54 10.18
N GLN A 291 6.24 -14.86 11.02
CA GLN A 291 5.59 -13.88 11.90
C GLN A 291 6.58 -13.14 12.82
N GLY A 292 7.57 -13.85 13.39
CA GLY A 292 8.60 -13.22 14.21
C GLY A 292 9.45 -12.19 13.43
N GLN A 293 9.77 -12.48 12.17
CA GLN A 293 10.53 -11.56 11.33
C GLN A 293 9.66 -10.36 10.89
N ARG A 294 8.38 -10.56 10.61
CA ARG A 294 7.43 -9.45 10.34
C ARG A 294 7.39 -8.44 11.47
N GLU A 295 7.39 -8.92 12.72
CA GLU A 295 7.39 -8.08 13.92
C GLU A 295 8.67 -7.27 14.07
N VAL A 296 9.83 -7.89 13.83
CA VAL A 296 11.13 -7.20 13.83
C VAL A 296 11.17 -6.13 12.74
N THR A 297 10.72 -6.45 11.52
CA THR A 297 10.66 -5.49 10.40
C THR A 297 9.76 -4.31 10.71
N LEU A 298 8.56 -4.55 11.24
CA LEU A 298 7.62 -3.49 11.62
C LEU A 298 8.13 -2.62 12.77
N ALA A 299 8.75 -3.23 13.78
CA ALA A 299 9.38 -2.48 14.87
C ALA A 299 10.54 -1.63 14.37
N GLY A 300 11.36 -2.15 13.44
CA GLY A 300 12.42 -1.41 12.77
C GLY A 300 11.88 -0.22 11.98
N PHE A 301 10.80 -0.41 11.23
CA PHE A 301 10.16 0.67 10.48
C PHE A 301 9.56 1.74 11.40
N ARG A 302 8.91 1.33 12.51
CA ARG A 302 8.33 2.26 13.48
C ARG A 302 9.38 3.11 14.19
N SER A 303 10.54 2.52 14.50
CA SER A 303 11.67 3.18 15.15
C SER A 303 12.57 3.97 14.20
N GLY A 304 12.28 3.96 12.88
CA GLY A 304 13.09 4.67 11.89
C GLY A 304 14.43 4.01 11.57
N LYS A 305 14.63 2.73 11.92
CA LYS A 305 15.85 1.98 11.52
C LYS A 305 16.00 1.90 10.00
N PHE A 306 14.90 2.03 9.28
CA PHE A 306 14.85 2.20 7.85
C PHE A 306 13.63 3.03 7.46
N SER A 307 13.68 3.69 6.30
CA SER A 307 12.66 4.66 5.87
C SER A 307 11.64 4.10 4.88
N VAL A 308 11.91 2.95 4.24
CA VAL A 308 11.03 2.37 3.19
C VAL A 308 10.53 0.97 3.54
N LEU A 309 9.21 0.80 3.61
CA LEU A 309 8.57 -0.51 3.75
C LEU A 309 7.87 -0.89 2.43
N VAL A 310 8.27 -2.00 1.83
CA VAL A 310 7.63 -2.54 0.62
C VAL A 310 6.70 -3.68 1.01
N ALA A 311 5.40 -3.57 0.78
CA ALA A 311 4.43 -4.50 1.34
C ALA A 311 3.29 -4.89 0.38
N THR A 312 2.77 -6.11 0.56
CA THR A 312 1.49 -6.50 -0.04
C THR A 312 0.32 -6.10 0.84
N ASP A 313 -0.90 -6.04 0.29
CA ASP A 313 -2.10 -5.66 1.03
C ASP A 313 -2.33 -6.47 2.31
N VAL A 314 -2.16 -7.79 2.20
CA VAL A 314 -2.34 -8.72 3.32
C VAL A 314 -1.38 -8.40 4.47
N ALA A 315 -0.22 -7.84 4.15
CA ALA A 315 0.82 -7.58 5.12
C ALA A 315 0.80 -6.15 5.69
N ALA A 316 0.22 -5.20 4.96
CA ALA A 316 0.15 -3.80 5.37
C ALA A 316 -1.21 -3.36 5.96
N ARG A 317 -2.23 -4.23 5.91
CA ARG A 317 -3.52 -4.01 6.58
C ARG A 317 -3.39 -4.05 8.10
N GLY A 318 -4.14 -3.17 8.77
CA GLY A 318 -4.08 -3.06 10.22
C GLY A 318 -2.74 -2.56 10.75
N LEU A 319 -1.87 -1.94 9.93
CA LEU A 319 -0.66 -1.29 10.41
C LEU A 319 -0.97 0.14 10.90
N ASP A 320 -0.89 0.37 12.20
CA ASP A 320 -0.78 1.71 12.76
C ASP A 320 0.68 2.14 12.77
N ILE A 321 1.02 3.00 11.82
CA ILE A 321 2.34 3.58 11.66
C ILE A 321 2.11 5.07 11.45
N SER A 322 2.48 5.87 12.44
CA SER A 322 2.49 7.33 12.35
C SER A 322 3.66 7.79 11.47
N GLY A 323 3.63 9.04 11.00
CA GLY A 323 4.77 9.66 10.28
C GLY A 323 5.14 8.98 8.95
N VAL A 324 4.18 8.35 8.29
CA VAL A 324 4.29 7.99 6.88
C VAL A 324 3.90 9.23 6.08
N GLU A 325 4.82 9.75 5.29
CA GLU A 325 4.60 10.93 4.44
C GLU A 325 4.16 10.51 3.04
N LEU A 326 4.82 9.47 2.52
CA LEU A 326 4.61 8.99 1.16
C LEU A 326 4.05 7.57 1.16
N VAL A 327 2.97 7.40 0.41
CA VAL A 327 2.49 6.08 -0.01
C VAL A 327 2.66 5.98 -1.51
N ILE A 328 3.39 4.96 -1.98
CA ILE A 328 3.47 4.62 -3.40
C ILE A 328 2.66 3.37 -3.63
N GLN A 329 1.73 3.40 -4.58
CA GLN A 329 1.04 2.21 -5.08
C GLN A 329 1.65 1.86 -6.43
N LEU A 330 2.36 0.74 -6.53
CA LEU A 330 3.00 0.34 -7.80
C LEU A 330 2.00 0.09 -8.92
N GLU A 331 0.74 -0.20 -8.54
CA GLU A 331 -0.39 -0.39 -9.43
C GLU A 331 -1.67 0.09 -8.76
N PRO A 332 -2.65 0.60 -9.53
CA PRO A 332 -3.96 0.89 -8.97
C PRO A 332 -4.62 -0.41 -8.48
N PRO A 333 -5.22 -0.41 -7.28
CA PRO A 333 -5.96 -1.56 -6.79
C PRO A 333 -7.23 -1.77 -7.63
N LYS A 334 -7.79 -2.98 -7.56
CA LYS A 334 -8.99 -3.36 -8.33
C LYS A 334 -10.25 -2.64 -7.83
N ASP A 335 -10.27 -2.29 -6.55
CA ASP A 335 -11.42 -1.69 -5.88
C ASP A 335 -11.06 -0.37 -5.16
N PRO A 336 -12.03 0.53 -4.98
CA PRO A 336 -11.80 1.85 -4.37
C PRO A 336 -11.57 1.77 -2.87
N GLU A 337 -12.03 0.71 -2.21
CA GLU A 337 -11.94 0.53 -0.75
C GLU A 337 -10.48 0.26 -0.36
N THR A 338 -9.83 -0.66 -1.07
CA THR A 338 -8.40 -0.93 -0.98
C THR A 338 -7.59 0.33 -1.26
N TYR A 339 -7.96 1.14 -2.26
CA TYR A 339 -7.30 2.42 -2.52
C TYR A 339 -7.35 3.36 -1.31
N ILE A 340 -8.53 3.50 -0.69
CA ILE A 340 -8.71 4.35 0.50
C ILE A 340 -7.91 3.80 1.68
N HIS A 341 -7.87 2.48 1.86
CA HIS A 341 -7.10 1.84 2.95
C HIS A 341 -5.59 1.97 2.78
N ARG A 342 -5.08 1.92 1.55
CA ARG A 342 -3.66 2.15 1.22
C ARG A 342 -3.28 3.61 1.40
N SER A 343 -4.04 4.52 0.78
CA SER A 343 -3.78 5.97 0.88
C SER A 343 -3.96 6.50 2.32
N GLY A 344 -4.87 5.93 3.11
CA GLY A 344 -5.04 6.23 4.53
C GLY A 344 -3.91 5.74 5.45
N ARG A 345 -2.80 5.21 4.90
CA ARG A 345 -1.57 5.00 5.67
C ARG A 345 -0.77 6.28 5.87
N THR A 346 -0.96 7.29 5.01
CA THR A 346 -0.41 8.64 5.18
C THR A 346 -1.51 9.64 5.60
N GLY A 347 -1.13 10.87 5.93
CA GLY A 347 -2.06 11.96 6.27
C GLY A 347 -2.85 11.74 7.56
N ARG A 348 -2.23 11.09 8.56
CA ARG A 348 -2.84 10.75 9.87
C ARG A 348 -2.61 11.86 10.91
N ALA A 349 -3.48 11.91 11.93
CA ALA A 349 -3.34 12.81 13.09
C ALA A 349 -3.16 14.30 12.71
N GLY A 350 -3.88 14.78 11.70
CA GLY A 350 -3.83 16.17 11.24
C GLY A 350 -2.66 16.51 10.31
N GLN A 351 -1.75 15.57 10.05
CA GLN A 351 -0.66 15.75 9.08
C GLN A 351 -1.18 15.62 7.64
N THR A 352 -0.49 16.27 6.70
CA THR A 352 -0.71 16.05 5.27
C THR A 352 0.10 14.86 4.77
N GLY A 353 -0.30 14.30 3.63
CA GLY A 353 0.33 13.11 3.06
C GLY A 353 0.27 13.08 1.54
N ILE A 354 1.18 12.34 0.91
CA ILE A 354 1.18 12.13 -0.53
C ILE A 354 0.92 10.65 -0.82
N CYS A 355 -0.07 10.39 -1.68
CA CYS A 355 -0.33 9.05 -2.21
C CYS A 355 -0.12 9.09 -3.73
N LEU A 356 0.98 8.49 -4.19
CA LEU A 356 1.33 8.40 -5.60
C LEU A 356 0.97 7.01 -6.13
N THR A 357 0.20 6.97 -7.21
CA THR A 357 -0.21 5.73 -7.88
C THR A 357 0.44 5.64 -9.24
N LEU A 358 1.22 4.58 -9.45
CA LEU A 358 1.74 4.23 -10.77
C LEU A 358 0.64 3.52 -11.55
N VAL A 359 0.47 3.86 -12.82
CA VAL A 359 -0.55 3.25 -13.68
C VAL A 359 0.05 2.82 -15.01
N ASP A 360 -0.13 1.54 -15.35
CA ASP A 360 0.15 1.03 -16.69
C ASP A 360 -1.08 1.23 -17.60
N ARG A 361 -0.87 1.33 -18.92
CA ARG A 361 -1.94 1.56 -19.92
C ARG A 361 -3.09 0.57 -19.79
N ARG A 362 -2.79 -0.70 -19.48
CA ARG A 362 -3.78 -1.77 -19.32
C ARG A 362 -4.71 -1.56 -18.12
N LYS A 363 -4.27 -0.82 -17.10
CA LYS A 363 -5.03 -0.56 -15.86
C LYS A 363 -5.58 0.87 -15.78
N GLU A 364 -5.39 1.69 -16.82
CA GLU A 364 -5.87 3.09 -16.84
C GLU A 364 -7.40 3.18 -16.75
N GLY A 365 -8.12 2.18 -17.27
CA GLY A 365 -9.59 2.10 -17.15
C GLY A 365 -10.12 1.96 -15.71
N LEU A 366 -9.28 1.58 -14.74
CA LEU A 366 -9.65 1.52 -13.32
C LEU A 366 -9.70 2.92 -12.67
N ILE A 367 -8.97 3.89 -13.22
CA ILE A 367 -8.79 5.20 -12.61
C ILE A 367 -10.11 5.98 -12.49
N PRO A 368 -10.96 6.10 -13.54
CA PRO A 368 -12.24 6.80 -13.41
C PRO A 368 -13.18 6.16 -12.39
N TYR A 369 -13.17 4.83 -12.30
CA TYR A 369 -13.95 4.07 -11.33
C TYR A 369 -13.51 4.36 -9.89
N ILE A 370 -12.20 4.28 -9.61
CA ILE A 370 -11.63 4.64 -8.31
C ILE A 370 -11.91 6.10 -7.98
N GLN A 371 -11.67 7.03 -8.91
CA GLN A 371 -11.87 8.47 -8.69
C GLN A 371 -13.31 8.80 -8.30
N THR A 372 -14.28 8.24 -9.03
CA THR A 372 -15.71 8.47 -8.79
C THR A 372 -16.18 7.85 -7.48
N LYS A 373 -15.76 6.62 -7.18
CA LYS A 373 -16.22 5.88 -6.00
C LYS A 373 -15.52 6.30 -4.72
N ALA A 374 -14.23 6.61 -4.81
CA ALA A 374 -13.43 7.14 -3.71
C ALA A 374 -13.54 8.66 -3.53
N GLY A 375 -14.34 9.34 -4.39
CA GLY A 375 -14.65 10.76 -4.29
C GLY A 375 -13.44 11.68 -4.16
N LEU A 376 -12.38 11.37 -4.90
CA LEU A 376 -11.11 12.11 -4.94
C LEU A 376 -10.84 12.62 -6.35
N LYS A 377 -9.78 13.41 -6.54
CA LYS A 377 -9.29 13.82 -7.85
C LYS A 377 -7.81 13.45 -7.94
N PHE A 378 -7.43 12.75 -9.00
CA PHE A 378 -6.02 12.51 -9.27
C PHE A 378 -5.39 13.73 -9.95
N GLU A 379 -4.23 14.13 -9.46
CA GLU A 379 -3.31 15.02 -10.16
C GLU A 379 -2.37 14.18 -11.02
N ARG A 380 -2.45 14.33 -12.34
CA ARG A 380 -1.56 13.62 -13.25
C ARG A 380 -0.19 14.30 -13.24
N VAL A 381 0.85 13.53 -12.91
CA VAL A 381 2.23 14.00 -12.84
C VAL A 381 3.13 13.17 -13.76
N GLY A 382 4.18 13.80 -14.29
CA GLY A 382 5.22 13.13 -15.05
C GLY A 382 6.27 12.47 -14.15
N ALA A 383 7.17 11.70 -14.76
CA ALA A 383 8.37 11.23 -14.07
C ALA A 383 9.25 12.43 -13.66
N PRO A 384 9.80 12.44 -12.42
CA PRO A 384 10.76 13.45 -12.01
C PRO A 384 11.92 13.54 -13.00
N GLN A 385 12.24 14.74 -13.47
CA GLN A 385 13.38 14.93 -14.37
C GLN A 385 14.68 15.01 -13.58
N PRO A 386 15.83 14.64 -14.16
CA PRO A 386 17.12 14.79 -13.51
C PRO A 386 17.41 16.21 -12.98
N SER A 387 16.89 17.24 -13.65
CA SER A 387 16.95 18.63 -13.19
C SER A 387 16.17 18.85 -11.89
N ASP A 388 14.97 18.28 -11.79
CA ASP A 388 14.12 18.39 -10.59
C ASP A 388 14.77 17.64 -9.42
N MET A 389 15.37 16.48 -9.71
CA MET A 389 16.14 15.69 -8.73
C MET A 389 17.34 16.49 -8.21
N ALA A 390 18.09 17.13 -9.11
CA ALA A 390 19.26 17.93 -8.75
C ALA A 390 18.87 19.16 -7.93
N GLN A 391 17.79 19.86 -8.30
CA GLN A 391 17.29 21.01 -7.55
C GLN A 391 16.87 20.61 -6.13
N LEU A 392 16.07 19.56 -6.00
CA LEU A 392 15.61 19.07 -4.71
C LEU A 392 16.76 18.53 -3.84
N ALA A 393 17.75 17.89 -4.46
CA ALA A 393 18.95 17.47 -3.76
C ALA A 393 19.80 18.67 -3.29
N GLY A 394 19.85 19.75 -4.08
CA GLY A 394 20.47 21.01 -3.70
C GLY A 394 19.82 21.66 -2.48
N GLU A 395 18.47 21.76 -2.47
CA GLU A 395 17.70 22.27 -1.33
C GLU A 395 17.99 21.46 -0.04
N ARG A 396 18.07 20.14 -0.15
CA ARG A 396 18.40 19.27 1.00
C ARG A 396 19.83 19.42 1.48
N ALA A 397 20.77 19.53 0.54
CA ALA A 397 22.15 19.75 0.89
C ALA A 397 22.30 21.08 1.64
N LEU A 398 21.47 22.08 1.35
CA LEU A 398 21.42 23.33 2.12
C LEU A 398 20.96 23.09 3.56
N GLU A 399 19.86 22.37 3.78
CA GLU A 399 19.39 22.03 5.13
C GLU A 399 20.44 21.24 5.91
N ALA A 400 21.07 20.26 5.26
CA ALA A 400 22.13 19.45 5.87
C ALA A 400 23.36 20.29 6.25
N VAL A 401 23.75 21.24 5.39
CA VAL A 401 24.85 22.18 5.68
C VAL A 401 24.49 23.11 6.83
N GLN A 402 23.24 23.57 6.93
CA GLN A 402 22.76 24.40 8.05
C GLN A 402 22.78 23.65 9.39
N ALA A 403 22.64 22.33 9.37
CA ALA A 403 22.71 21.49 10.57
C ALA A 403 24.14 21.22 11.06
N VAL A 404 25.17 21.62 10.31
CA VAL A 404 26.58 21.41 10.69
C VAL A 404 27.00 22.40 11.77
N ASP A 405 27.60 21.88 12.84
CA ASP A 405 28.10 22.72 13.94
C ASP A 405 29.28 23.61 13.50
N VAL A 406 29.22 24.89 13.87
CA VAL A 406 30.21 25.92 13.49
C VAL A 406 31.63 25.57 13.94
N SER A 407 31.79 24.75 14.98
CA SER A 407 33.09 24.31 15.49
C SER A 407 33.93 23.51 14.49
N VAL A 408 33.32 22.90 13.46
CA VAL A 408 34.08 22.14 12.46
C VAL A 408 34.73 23.01 11.39
N LEU A 409 34.32 24.28 11.25
CA LEU A 409 34.77 25.17 10.18
C LEU A 409 36.30 25.34 10.07
N PRO A 410 37.09 25.45 11.16
CA PRO A 410 38.54 25.64 11.06
C PRO A 410 39.26 24.52 10.31
N PHE A 411 38.75 23.29 10.38
CA PHE A 411 39.37 22.11 9.76
C PHE A 411 39.18 22.07 8.23
N PHE A 412 38.12 22.70 7.71
CA PHE A 412 37.81 22.70 6.27
C PHE A 412 38.21 24.00 5.57
N ARG A 413 38.56 25.06 6.32
CA ARG A 413 38.81 26.41 5.79
C ARG A 413 39.90 26.45 4.72
N ALA A 414 41.02 25.76 4.95
CA ALA A 414 42.14 25.73 4.01
C ALA A 414 41.78 24.99 2.70
N ALA A 415 40.97 23.93 2.78
CA ALA A 415 40.49 23.21 1.60
C ALA A 415 39.46 24.04 0.81
N ALA A 416 38.56 24.74 1.51
CA ALA A 416 37.59 25.65 0.90
C ALA A 416 38.29 26.79 0.14
N GLN A 417 39.35 27.39 0.70
CA GLN A 417 40.14 28.42 0.02
C GLN A 417 40.77 27.91 -1.28
N LYS A 418 41.40 26.72 -1.25
CA LYS A 418 41.95 26.10 -2.47
C LYS A 418 40.90 25.85 -3.54
N LEU A 419 39.69 25.42 -3.15
CA LEU A 419 38.60 25.20 -4.08
C LEU A 419 38.15 26.53 -4.73
N LEU A 420 37.98 27.58 -3.93
CA LEU A 420 37.63 28.92 -4.41
C LEU A 420 38.66 29.47 -5.41
N GLU A 421 39.95 29.29 -5.12
CA GLU A 421 41.05 29.69 -6.02
C GLU A 421 41.01 28.94 -7.35
N SER A 422 40.63 27.66 -7.35
CA SER A 422 40.61 26.84 -8.57
C SER A 422 39.43 27.10 -9.50
N VAL A 423 38.26 27.49 -8.95
CA VAL A 423 37.02 27.70 -9.71
C VAL A 423 36.84 29.18 -10.07
N GLY A 424 37.42 30.10 -9.28
CA GLY A 424 37.40 31.55 -9.53
C GLY A 424 36.13 32.27 -9.08
N SER A 425 35.03 31.55 -8.83
CA SER A 425 33.72 32.07 -8.39
C SER A 425 33.26 31.34 -7.11
N PRO A 426 32.98 32.05 -6.01
CA PRO A 426 32.47 31.44 -4.78
C PRO A 426 31.16 30.68 -4.97
N GLU A 427 30.25 31.23 -5.76
CA GLU A 427 28.96 30.63 -6.07
C GLU A 427 29.14 29.31 -6.84
N ASP A 428 30.02 29.28 -7.84
CA ASP A 428 30.27 28.08 -8.64
C ASP A 428 31.02 27.01 -7.85
N ALA A 429 31.94 27.41 -6.97
CA ALA A 429 32.65 26.48 -6.07
C ALA A 429 31.67 25.78 -5.11
N VAL A 430 30.71 26.53 -4.55
CA VAL A 430 29.65 25.96 -3.70
C VAL A 430 28.72 25.08 -4.52
N ALA A 431 28.31 25.51 -5.72
CA ALA A 431 27.45 24.72 -6.59
C ALA A 431 28.10 23.38 -6.99
N LEU A 432 29.39 23.39 -7.34
CA LEU A 432 30.14 22.17 -7.66
C LEU A 432 30.29 21.24 -6.44
N ALA A 433 30.54 21.80 -5.27
CA ALA A 433 30.60 21.03 -4.02
C ALA A 433 29.26 20.37 -3.70
N LEU A 434 28.15 21.12 -3.81
CA LEU A 434 26.79 20.61 -3.61
C LEU A 434 26.44 19.53 -4.65
N ALA A 435 26.76 19.77 -5.93
CA ALA A 435 26.56 18.78 -6.99
C ALA A 435 27.33 17.49 -6.72
N LYS A 436 28.59 17.59 -6.27
CA LYS A 436 29.41 16.41 -5.93
C LYS A 436 28.89 15.66 -4.71
N ILE A 437 28.53 16.37 -3.64
CA ILE A 437 28.04 15.77 -2.38
C ILE A 437 26.68 15.10 -2.59
N THR A 438 25.84 15.67 -3.44
CA THR A 438 24.53 15.10 -3.80
C THR A 438 24.62 13.99 -4.86
N GLY A 439 25.82 13.71 -5.40
CA GLY A 439 26.06 12.67 -6.39
C GLY A 439 25.69 13.03 -7.83
N HIS A 440 25.35 14.29 -8.11
CA HIS A 440 25.01 14.80 -9.44
C HIS A 440 26.26 15.26 -10.19
N VAL A 441 27.13 14.30 -10.53
CA VAL A 441 28.42 14.58 -11.19
C VAL A 441 28.26 14.78 -12.71
N GLU A 442 27.29 14.09 -13.33
CA GLU A 442 26.93 14.23 -14.74
C GLU A 442 25.41 14.16 -14.89
N MET A 443 24.79 15.13 -15.58
CA MET A 443 23.37 15.07 -15.93
C MET A 443 23.18 14.26 -17.21
N ARG A 444 22.74 13.01 -17.09
CA ARG A 444 22.33 12.20 -18.24
C ARG A 444 20.88 12.54 -18.61
N PRO A 445 20.62 13.11 -19.80
CA PRO A 445 19.26 13.40 -20.23
C PRO A 445 18.46 12.10 -20.40
N ARG A 446 17.17 12.17 -20.07
CA ARG A 446 16.19 11.08 -20.24
C ARG A 446 15.12 11.50 -21.23
N SER A 447 14.56 10.52 -21.94
CA SER A 447 13.45 10.77 -22.86
C SER A 447 12.18 11.20 -22.11
N LEU A 448 11.49 12.22 -22.62
CA LEU A 448 10.16 12.62 -22.16
C LEU A 448 9.06 11.65 -22.62
N LEU A 449 9.27 10.92 -23.71
CA LEU A 449 8.31 9.93 -24.23
C LEU A 449 8.37 8.61 -23.48
N THR A 450 9.57 8.21 -23.06
CA THR A 450 9.85 6.81 -22.67
C THR A 450 10.65 6.67 -21.40
N ALA A 451 11.12 7.77 -20.79
CA ALA A 451 11.94 7.79 -19.59
C ALA A 451 13.27 7.00 -19.69
N HIS A 452 13.66 6.55 -20.88
CA HIS A 452 14.93 5.88 -21.11
C HIS A 452 16.11 6.84 -20.92
N GLU A 453 17.15 6.39 -20.23
CA GLU A 453 18.43 7.07 -20.11
C GLU A 453 19.16 7.11 -21.47
N ASP A 454 19.91 8.18 -21.71
CA ASP A 454 20.69 8.44 -22.94
C ASP A 454 19.85 8.63 -24.21
N PHE A 455 18.57 9.00 -24.05
CA PHE A 455 17.70 9.43 -25.14
C PHE A 455 17.20 10.86 -24.91
N THR A 456 17.19 11.64 -25.98
CA THR A 456 16.65 13.01 -25.99
C THR A 456 15.39 13.04 -26.84
N THR A 457 14.29 13.55 -26.29
CA THR A 457 13.06 13.75 -27.05
C THR A 457 13.17 15.02 -27.89
N LEU A 458 13.08 14.88 -29.21
CA LEU A 458 13.01 15.98 -30.14
C LEU A 458 11.56 16.22 -30.57
N ARG A 459 11.22 17.49 -30.79
CA ARG A 459 9.96 17.93 -31.36
C ARG A 459 10.20 18.47 -32.77
N PHE A 460 9.51 17.87 -33.73
CA PHE A 460 9.31 18.41 -35.06
C PHE A 460 8.13 19.36 -35.05
N VAL A 461 8.37 20.59 -35.53
CA VAL A 461 7.37 21.64 -35.66
C VAL A 461 7.21 21.96 -37.14
N SER A 462 5.99 21.90 -37.64
CA SER A 462 5.65 22.18 -39.05
C SER A 462 4.58 23.27 -39.13
N PRO A 463 4.74 24.26 -40.03
CA PRO A 463 3.67 25.21 -40.33
C PRO A 463 2.53 24.59 -41.16
N TRP A 464 2.70 23.35 -41.64
CA TRP A 464 1.74 22.61 -42.44
C TRP A 464 1.24 21.35 -41.70
N PRO A 465 0.00 20.89 -41.95
CA PRO A 465 -0.54 19.68 -41.33
C PRO A 465 0.33 18.44 -41.56
N VAL A 466 0.61 17.71 -40.48
CA VAL A 466 1.32 16.44 -40.45
C VAL A 466 0.31 15.34 -40.14
N GLU A 467 -0.08 14.59 -41.16
CA GLU A 467 -1.09 13.54 -41.05
C GLU A 467 -0.48 12.18 -40.72
N LYS A 468 0.76 11.94 -41.16
CA LYS A 468 1.43 10.63 -41.03
C LYS A 468 2.87 10.79 -40.54
N PRO A 469 3.35 9.92 -39.63
CA PRO A 469 4.76 9.90 -39.21
C PRO A 469 5.77 9.82 -40.36
N GLY A 470 5.40 9.18 -41.48
CA GLY A 470 6.23 9.08 -42.67
C GLY A 470 6.60 10.42 -43.30
N GLN A 471 5.77 11.47 -43.13
CA GLN A 471 6.09 12.82 -43.61
C GLN A 471 7.27 13.43 -42.83
N VAL A 472 7.36 13.12 -41.53
CA VAL A 472 8.48 13.55 -40.68
C VAL A 472 9.74 12.77 -41.02
N PHE A 473 9.65 11.45 -41.21
CA PHE A 473 10.79 10.66 -41.71
C PHE A 473 11.29 11.13 -43.07
N GLY A 474 10.39 11.49 -43.99
CA GLY A 474 10.77 12.07 -45.29
C GLY A 474 11.50 13.41 -45.15
N PHE A 475 11.11 14.25 -44.19
CA PHE A 475 11.83 15.47 -43.86
C PHE A 475 13.23 15.19 -43.30
N LEU A 476 13.35 14.23 -42.37
CA LEU A 476 14.64 13.83 -41.79
C LEU A 476 15.60 13.28 -42.85
N ARG A 477 15.14 12.34 -43.69
CA ARG A 477 15.96 11.76 -44.79
C ARG A 477 16.41 12.79 -45.83
N LYS A 478 15.65 13.88 -46.00
CA LYS A 478 16.03 14.96 -46.93
C LYS A 478 17.18 15.83 -46.41
N HIS A 479 17.31 15.97 -45.09
CA HIS A 479 18.30 16.85 -44.44
C HIS A 479 19.46 16.06 -43.81
N MET A 480 19.32 14.74 -43.67
CA MET A 480 20.36 13.86 -43.13
C MET A 480 20.93 13.00 -44.26
N HIS A 481 22.26 13.02 -44.42
CA HIS A 481 22.97 12.30 -45.48
C HIS A 481 23.15 10.80 -45.21
N GLU A 482 22.92 10.35 -43.98
CA GLU A 482 23.07 8.96 -43.54
C GLU A 482 21.70 8.39 -43.16
N GLU A 483 21.24 7.39 -43.91
CA GLU A 483 19.92 6.78 -43.71
C GLU A 483 19.85 6.01 -42.37
N GLU A 484 20.98 5.42 -41.94
CA GLU A 484 21.11 4.71 -40.66
C GLU A 484 20.84 5.62 -39.45
N THR A 485 21.26 6.89 -39.51
CA THR A 485 21.07 7.86 -38.42
C THR A 485 19.60 8.24 -38.25
N VAL A 486 18.81 8.23 -39.33
CA VAL A 486 17.37 8.53 -39.30
C VAL A 486 16.57 7.37 -38.69
N GLU A 487 17.02 6.13 -38.89
CA GLU A 487 16.37 4.93 -38.32
C GLU A 487 16.51 4.84 -36.79
N GLU A 488 17.44 5.60 -36.18
CA GLU A 488 17.54 5.74 -34.73
C GLU A 488 16.44 6.63 -34.12
N ALA A 489 15.66 7.36 -34.93
CA ALA A 489 14.49 8.10 -34.47
C ALA A 489 13.33 7.15 -34.12
N LYS A 490 13.16 6.91 -32.82
CA LYS A 490 12.19 5.93 -32.29
C LYS A 490 10.93 6.60 -31.77
N ARG A 491 9.83 5.85 -31.81
CA ARG A 491 8.53 6.22 -31.21
C ARG A 491 7.96 7.56 -31.66
N MET A 492 8.14 7.87 -32.95
CA MET A 492 7.53 9.04 -33.57
C MET A 492 6.01 9.07 -33.39
N THR A 493 5.56 10.09 -32.67
CA THR A 493 4.16 10.29 -32.30
C THR A 493 3.74 11.69 -32.72
N LEU A 494 2.64 11.81 -33.45
CA LEU A 494 2.12 13.10 -33.91
C LEU A 494 1.54 13.89 -32.74
N THR A 495 1.66 15.20 -32.78
CA THR A 495 1.00 16.09 -31.82
C THR A 495 -0.50 16.19 -32.12
N ALA A 496 -1.32 16.39 -31.09
CA ALA A 496 -2.78 16.46 -31.20
C ALA A 496 -3.26 17.65 -32.05
N ASP A 497 -2.49 18.74 -32.06
CA ASP A 497 -2.70 19.91 -32.93
C ASP A 497 -2.49 19.60 -34.42
N GLY A 498 -1.92 18.44 -34.76
CA GLY A 498 -1.63 18.03 -36.14
C GLY A 498 -0.51 18.83 -36.81
N LEU A 499 0.23 19.66 -36.08
CA LEU A 499 1.27 20.55 -36.61
C LEU A 499 2.69 20.07 -36.29
N GLY A 500 2.85 18.84 -35.84
CA GLY A 500 4.16 18.35 -35.45
C GLY A 500 4.20 16.88 -35.04
N ALA A 501 5.37 16.49 -34.57
CA ALA A 501 5.61 15.18 -33.99
C ALA A 501 6.68 15.26 -32.90
N VAL A 502 6.67 14.29 -31.99
CA VAL A 502 7.75 14.06 -31.03
C VAL A 502 8.31 12.66 -31.23
N PHE A 503 9.63 12.52 -31.08
CA PHE A 503 10.33 11.25 -31.21
C PHE A 503 11.59 11.25 -30.35
N ASP A 504 12.07 10.05 -30.02
CA ASP A 504 13.30 9.88 -29.25
C ASP A 504 14.47 9.60 -30.18
N VAL A 505 15.60 10.24 -29.93
CA VAL A 505 16.89 9.91 -30.54
C VAL A 505 17.92 9.66 -29.44
N PRO A 506 18.96 8.82 -29.67
CA PRO A 506 20.09 8.75 -28.78
C PRO A 506 20.69 10.14 -28.52
N THR A 507 21.01 10.45 -27.26
CA THR A 507 21.51 11.77 -26.86
C THR A 507 22.80 12.15 -27.58
N SER A 508 23.64 11.16 -27.92
CA SER A 508 24.84 11.34 -28.75
C SER A 508 24.53 11.93 -30.13
N LEU A 509 23.39 11.58 -30.73
CA LEU A 509 22.97 12.00 -32.06
C LEU A 509 22.10 13.27 -32.04
N ALA A 510 21.54 13.66 -30.89
CA ALA A 510 20.61 14.79 -30.78
C ALA A 510 21.18 16.11 -31.30
N LYS A 511 22.47 16.38 -31.07
CA LYS A 511 23.16 17.58 -31.59
C LYS A 511 23.23 17.62 -33.11
N GLU A 512 23.42 16.46 -33.74
CA GLU A 512 23.48 16.34 -35.19
C GLU A 512 22.11 16.57 -35.84
N PHE A 513 21.06 15.97 -35.27
CA PHE A 513 19.68 16.20 -35.70
C PHE A 513 19.32 17.69 -35.64
N LEU A 514 19.68 18.39 -34.56
CA LEU A 514 19.41 19.83 -34.42
C LEU A 514 20.26 20.69 -35.35
N ALA A 515 21.53 20.34 -35.58
CA ALA A 515 22.39 21.10 -36.47
C ALA A 515 21.91 21.07 -37.93
N LYS A 516 21.43 19.90 -38.39
CA LYS A 516 21.00 19.69 -39.78
C LYS A 516 19.54 20.08 -40.03
N CYS A 517 18.68 19.99 -39.01
CA CYS A 517 17.23 20.15 -39.16
C CYS A 517 16.62 21.25 -38.26
N GLY A 518 17.43 21.97 -37.47
CA GLY A 518 16.96 22.93 -36.46
C GLY A 518 16.94 24.40 -36.89
N LYS A 519 17.27 24.73 -38.15
CA LYS A 519 17.34 26.12 -38.60
C LYS A 519 16.10 26.55 -39.42
N ASN A 520 15.49 27.67 -39.03
CA ASN A 520 14.62 28.48 -39.89
C ASN A 520 15.49 29.45 -40.71
N GLU A 521 16.13 28.98 -41.78
CA GLU A 521 16.85 29.86 -42.71
C GLU A 521 15.87 30.38 -43.78
N GLY A 522 15.19 31.51 -43.48
CA GLY A 522 14.40 32.28 -44.45
C GLY A 522 13.22 33.06 -43.86
N THR A 523 12.73 34.08 -44.59
CA THR A 523 11.54 34.90 -44.29
C THR A 523 10.20 34.16 -44.39
N ARG A 524 10.21 32.83 -44.63
CA ARG A 524 9.02 31.96 -44.65
C ARG A 524 9.13 30.94 -43.52
N ALA A 525 8.02 30.68 -42.84
CA ALA A 525 7.94 29.62 -41.83
C ALA A 525 8.29 28.26 -42.45
N THR A 526 9.34 27.61 -41.96
CA THR A 526 9.79 26.28 -42.38
C THR A 526 9.65 25.28 -41.25
N ALA A 527 9.52 24.00 -41.60
CA ALA A 527 9.52 22.94 -40.60
C ALA A 527 10.92 22.78 -40.00
N HIS A 528 11.01 22.57 -38.69
CA HIS A 528 12.28 22.48 -37.96
C HIS A 528 12.19 21.54 -36.76
N LEU A 529 13.35 21.15 -36.22
CA LEU A 529 13.49 20.40 -34.98
C LEU A 529 13.89 21.30 -33.81
N GLN A 530 13.36 21.01 -32.64
CA GLN A 530 13.79 21.57 -31.37
C GLN A 530 13.81 20.49 -30.27
N VAL A 531 14.57 20.70 -29.20
CA VAL A 531 14.48 19.83 -28.01
C VAL A 531 13.14 20.05 -27.34
N ALA A 532 12.42 18.97 -27.02
CA ALA A 532 11.19 19.08 -26.26
C ALA A 532 11.53 19.37 -24.79
N THR A 533 11.08 20.50 -24.25
CA THR A 533 11.18 20.84 -22.82
C THR A 533 10.00 20.31 -22.01
N SER A 534 8.87 20.08 -22.67
CA SER A 534 7.67 19.44 -22.10
C SER A 534 6.97 18.62 -23.19
N LEU A 535 6.26 17.57 -22.80
CA LEU A 535 5.50 16.76 -23.76
C LEU A 535 4.23 17.51 -24.20
N PRO A 536 4.06 17.84 -25.51
CA PRO A 536 2.80 18.37 -26.01
C PRO A 536 1.70 17.31 -25.97
N GLU A 537 0.43 17.74 -26.07
CA GLU A 537 -0.69 16.80 -26.24
C GLU A 537 -0.50 15.98 -27.51
N LEU A 538 -0.62 14.66 -27.43
CA LEU A 538 -0.29 13.74 -28.52
C LEU A 538 -1.55 13.15 -29.13
N LYS A 539 -1.54 13.01 -30.47
CA LYS A 539 -2.65 12.43 -31.21
C LYS A 539 -2.77 10.95 -30.82
N GLU A 540 -3.94 10.56 -30.30
CA GLU A 540 -4.25 9.16 -30.03
C GLU A 540 -4.17 8.37 -31.35
N ARG A 541 -3.41 7.29 -31.35
CA ARG A 541 -3.24 6.44 -32.53
C ARG A 541 -4.49 5.56 -32.65
N GLU A 542 -5.32 5.78 -33.67
CA GLU A 542 -6.38 4.83 -34.01
C GLU A 542 -5.75 3.46 -34.30
N GLN A 543 -6.07 2.47 -33.48
CA GLN A 543 -5.57 1.12 -33.64
C GLN A 543 -6.38 0.42 -34.73
N GLN A 544 -5.80 0.34 -35.92
CA GLN A 544 -6.21 -0.63 -36.92
C GLN A 544 -5.90 -2.01 -36.32
N TYR A 545 -6.94 -2.71 -35.86
CA TYR A 545 -6.88 -4.11 -35.45
C TYR A 545 -6.21 -4.90 -36.58
N GLY A 546 -5.05 -5.48 -36.30
CA GLY A 546 -4.34 -6.35 -37.23
C GLY A 546 -5.19 -7.59 -37.52
N GLY A 547 -5.93 -7.56 -38.63
CA GLY A 547 -6.46 -8.74 -39.29
C GLY A 547 -5.30 -9.55 -39.86
N GLY A 548 -5.04 -10.71 -39.24
CA GLY A 548 -4.15 -11.72 -39.81
C GLY A 548 -4.65 -12.15 -41.18
N GLY A 549 -3.71 -12.26 -42.12
CA GLY A 549 -3.99 -12.52 -43.53
C GLY A 549 -4.76 -13.81 -43.79
N ALA A 550 -5.67 -13.73 -44.74
CA ALA A 550 -6.07 -14.85 -45.58
C ALA A 550 -6.50 -14.29 -46.95
N GLY A 551 -5.80 -14.76 -47.99
CA GLY A 551 -6.31 -15.01 -49.34
C GLY A 551 -7.13 -13.93 -50.03
N PHE A 552 -6.52 -13.30 -51.05
CA PHE A 552 -7.23 -12.76 -52.20
C PHE A 552 -8.23 -13.79 -52.76
N GLY A 553 -9.51 -13.41 -52.80
CA GLY A 553 -10.60 -14.09 -53.50
C GLY A 553 -11.76 -13.12 -53.69
N SER A 554 -11.77 -12.43 -54.82
CA SER A 554 -12.85 -11.52 -55.25
C SER A 554 -14.07 -12.32 -55.78
N PRO A 555 -15.24 -11.71 -56.06
CA PRO A 555 -16.46 -11.97 -55.32
C PRO A 555 -17.59 -12.55 -56.18
N GLY A 556 -18.62 -13.10 -55.52
CA GLY A 556 -19.98 -13.14 -56.08
C GLY A 556 -20.67 -14.49 -55.95
N ASN A 557 -21.66 -14.58 -55.08
CA ASN A 557 -23.07 -14.46 -55.48
C ASN A 557 -23.99 -14.87 -54.33
N GLY A 558 -24.90 -13.96 -53.98
CA GLY A 558 -26.33 -14.24 -54.00
C GLY A 558 -26.95 -15.04 -52.84
N PHE A 559 -27.90 -14.36 -52.17
CA PHE A 559 -29.15 -14.90 -51.62
C PHE A 559 -28.99 -15.97 -50.50
N GLN A 560 -29.74 -16.02 -49.39
CA GLN A 560 -31.07 -15.56 -49.07
C GLN A 560 -31.29 -15.69 -47.55
N ARG A 561 -32.29 -14.97 -47.08
CA ARG A 561 -32.89 -14.93 -45.74
C ARG A 561 -33.17 -16.29 -45.06
N ALA A 562 -33.06 -16.23 -43.72
CA ALA A 562 -34.03 -16.64 -42.70
C ALA A 562 -34.46 -18.11 -42.54
N GLY A 563 -34.65 -18.48 -41.26
CA GLY A 563 -35.61 -19.50 -40.85
C GLY A 563 -34.99 -20.61 -40.02
N GLY A 564 -35.11 -20.49 -38.69
CA GLY A 564 -35.00 -21.64 -37.80
C GLY A 564 -36.28 -22.48 -37.85
N TYR A 565 -36.13 -23.78 -37.58
CA TYR A 565 -36.86 -24.61 -36.61
C TYR A 565 -36.85 -26.09 -37.03
N GLY A 566 -36.48 -26.95 -36.08
CA GLY A 566 -37.17 -28.23 -35.86
C GLY A 566 -36.62 -29.48 -36.53
N GLY A 567 -36.58 -30.57 -35.75
CA GLY A 567 -36.42 -31.96 -36.21
C GLY A 567 -35.30 -32.69 -35.47
N ARG A 568 -35.54 -33.29 -34.30
CA ARG A 568 -36.02 -34.69 -34.13
C ARG A 568 -35.38 -35.70 -35.09
N GLY A 569 -34.56 -36.58 -34.53
CA GLY A 569 -34.96 -37.98 -34.40
C GLY A 569 -34.19 -39.03 -35.20
N ALA A 570 -33.74 -40.04 -34.43
CA ALA A 570 -33.35 -41.40 -34.82
C ALA A 570 -32.04 -41.54 -35.63
N GLY A 571 -31.15 -42.49 -35.37
CA GLY A 571 -31.17 -43.69 -34.54
C GLY A 571 -30.06 -44.64 -35.04
N TYR A 572 -29.84 -45.74 -34.33
CA TYR A 572 -28.80 -46.79 -34.53
C TYR A 572 -27.40 -46.41 -34.02
N GLY A 573 -26.68 -47.20 -33.22
CA GLY A 573 -26.86 -48.58 -32.75
C GLY A 573 -25.47 -49.25 -32.65
N GLY A 574 -25.18 -49.95 -31.55
CA GLY A 574 -24.02 -50.87 -31.41
C GLY A 574 -23.13 -50.56 -30.20
N ARG A 575 -23.36 -51.17 -29.02
CA ARG A 575 -22.80 -52.45 -28.50
C ARG A 575 -21.26 -52.51 -28.38
N GLY A 576 -20.77 -52.72 -27.15
CA GLY A 576 -19.76 -53.76 -26.88
C GLY A 576 -18.63 -53.43 -25.90
N GLY A 577 -18.61 -54.14 -24.74
CA GLY A 577 -17.43 -54.58 -23.95
C GLY A 577 -16.67 -53.50 -23.16
N SER A 578 -16.57 -53.47 -21.83
CA SER A 578 -16.21 -54.47 -20.78
C SER A 578 -14.76 -54.94 -20.76
N SER A 579 -14.22 -54.97 -19.52
CA SER A 579 -12.91 -55.47 -19.03
C SER A 579 -11.70 -54.54 -19.27
N GLY A 580 -10.75 -54.35 -18.35
CA GLY A 580 -10.51 -54.93 -17.03
C GLY A 580 -9.00 -55.03 -16.77
N GLY A 581 -8.55 -54.61 -15.57
CA GLY A 581 -7.46 -55.29 -14.84
C GLY A 581 -5.99 -54.80 -14.98
N GLY A 582 -5.31 -54.78 -13.82
CA GLY A 582 -3.87 -55.08 -13.64
C GLY A 582 -2.98 -53.87 -13.31
N ARG A 583 -2.64 -53.57 -12.04
CA ARG A 583 -1.64 -54.18 -11.11
C ARG A 583 -0.15 -54.06 -11.52
N GLY A 584 0.65 -53.56 -10.56
CA GLY A 584 2.10 -53.77 -10.38
C GLY A 584 2.83 -52.46 -10.04
N GLY A 585 3.44 -52.21 -8.87
CA GLY A 585 3.76 -53.04 -7.71
C GLY A 585 5.15 -53.68 -7.78
N PHE A 586 6.23 -52.95 -7.42
CA PHE A 586 7.54 -53.42 -6.94
C PHE A 586 8.30 -52.19 -6.37
N GLY A 587 8.98 -52.16 -5.22
CA GLY A 587 9.27 -53.19 -4.22
C GLY A 587 10.77 -53.49 -4.08
N GLY A 588 11.44 -52.83 -3.12
CA GLY A 588 12.66 -53.31 -2.44
C GLY A 588 13.99 -52.65 -2.85
N ARG A 589 15.05 -52.62 -2.04
CA ARG A 589 15.31 -52.96 -0.61
C ARG A 589 16.81 -52.69 -0.36
N GLY A 590 17.18 -52.42 0.90
CA GLY A 590 18.56 -52.57 1.42
C GLY A 590 19.11 -51.27 2.04
N GLY A 591 19.62 -51.20 3.27
CA GLY A 591 19.92 -52.22 4.26
C GLY A 591 21.33 -52.03 4.86
N SER A 592 21.37 -51.63 6.14
CA SER A 592 22.34 -52.04 7.17
C SER A 592 23.54 -51.15 7.57
N SER A 593 23.81 -51.25 8.88
CA SER A 593 24.99 -50.88 9.69
C SER A 593 25.19 -49.40 10.01
N GLY A 594 25.61 -48.97 11.21
CA GLY A 594 26.01 -49.67 12.43
C GLY A 594 26.70 -48.67 13.36
N GLY A 595 26.39 -48.76 14.67
CA GLY A 595 26.98 -48.14 15.87
C GLY A 595 28.14 -47.13 15.81
N ARG A 596 28.06 -46.11 16.67
CA ARG A 596 28.96 -45.92 17.84
C ARG A 596 28.56 -44.65 18.62
N GLY A 597 28.38 -44.81 19.92
CA GLY A 597 28.29 -43.68 20.84
C GLY A 597 29.66 -43.03 21.07
N PHE A 598 29.63 -41.75 21.45
CA PHE A 598 30.65 -41.17 22.30
C PHE A 598 30.00 -40.14 23.21
N GLY A 599 30.17 -40.33 24.53
CA GLY A 599 29.85 -39.35 25.54
C GLY A 599 30.87 -38.21 25.55
N GLY A 600 30.45 -37.06 26.07
CA GLY A 600 31.27 -35.88 26.26
C GLY A 600 30.70 -35.00 27.37
N ALA A 601 30.79 -35.49 28.60
CA ALA A 601 30.64 -34.65 29.79
C ALA A 601 31.87 -33.74 29.93
N ARG A 602 31.68 -32.42 30.07
CA ARG A 602 32.61 -31.53 30.79
C ARG A 602 31.83 -30.48 31.58
N LYS A 603 31.76 -30.73 32.90
CA LYS A 603 31.74 -29.72 33.96
C LYS A 603 33.17 -29.21 34.16
N PHE A 604 33.36 -27.91 34.38
CA PHE A 604 34.29 -27.24 35.33
C PHE A 604 34.28 -25.74 35.00
N GLY A 605 33.68 -24.89 35.84
CA GLY A 605 34.38 -23.99 36.77
C GLY A 605 34.08 -22.54 36.31
N GLY A 606 33.74 -21.54 37.11
CA GLY A 606 34.05 -21.25 38.50
C GLY A 606 34.90 -19.97 38.56
N ARG A 607 34.24 -18.83 38.88
CA ARG A 607 34.78 -17.52 39.33
C ARG A 607 35.69 -16.71 38.37
N LYS A 608 35.21 -15.54 37.93
CA LYS A 608 35.29 -14.24 38.63
C LYS A 608 34.19 -13.32 38.11
#